data_AF-A0A842LXJ8-F1
#
_entry.id   AF-A0A842LXJ8-F1
#
_cell.length_a   1.000
_cell.length_b   1.000
_cell.length_c   1.000
_cell.angle_alpha   90.00
_cell.angle_beta   90.00
_cell.angle_gamma   90.00
#
_symmetry.space_group_name_H-M   'P 1'
#
loop_
_entity.id
_entity.type
_entity.pdbx_description
1 polymer ?
#
loop_
_entity_poly.entity_id
_entity_poly.type
_entity_poly.pdbx_seq_one_letter_code
_entity_poly.pdbx_strand_id
1 'polypeptide(L)'
;MTFEVGETRDIIRILVLLSVKKDCECEPEPLRKKIEHFIGCPRCVEPEEFEHALKDLSNDGLIKRSDGKIVLTEKGYYLSEELKNLLFKDEPVLEVVAGLTDGSITALIVTLSTFLAGLSSGLTVFTAALTLSAVSMTNFSSFILGGKTEDLADLISLKNLMEYSVNGIEDGKERDKSLMLLKSLFSVLKKEISKSNLFSAILCGVTTFLSGIVPISLFVLLPPPFGIIASLVFVGIVVGIFLARYRSKKMKVRWRVTLVETVVLVMISVVIALLVGGVA
;
A
#
# COMPACT_ATOMS: atom_id res chain seq x y z
N MET A 1 4.74 3.29 23.38
CA MET A 1 6.14 2.85 23.43
C MET A 1 6.97 3.95 22.80
N THR A 2 7.91 4.51 23.55
CA THR A 2 8.90 5.43 23.02
C THR A 2 9.89 4.63 22.15
N PHE A 3 9.96 4.96 20.87
CA PHE A 3 11.02 4.51 19.96
C PHE A 3 12.31 5.28 20.30
N GLU A 4 12.79 5.14 21.53
CA GLU A 4 14.12 5.61 21.90
C GLU A 4 15.12 4.58 21.38
N VAL A 5 15.71 4.86 20.22
CA VAL A 5 16.88 4.13 19.74
C VAL A 5 18.06 4.69 20.53
N GLY A 6 18.33 4.08 21.68
CA GLY A 6 19.40 4.49 22.57
C GLY A 6 20.72 3.82 22.22
N GLU A 7 20.67 2.62 21.65
CA GLU A 7 21.86 1.80 21.41
C GLU A 7 21.80 1.00 20.10
N THR A 8 22.95 0.50 19.66
CA THR A 8 23.10 -0.39 18.49
C THR A 8 22.16 -1.59 18.55
N ARG A 9 21.93 -2.10 19.76
CA ARG A 9 21.08 -3.27 20.04
C ARG A 9 19.62 -3.05 19.66
N ASP A 10 19.08 -1.85 19.79
CA ASP A 10 17.68 -1.57 19.46
C ASP A 10 17.41 -1.69 17.97
N ILE A 11 18.37 -1.27 17.14
CA ILE A 11 18.31 -1.45 15.68
C ILE A 11 18.35 -2.95 15.33
N ILE A 12 19.20 -3.73 16.01
CA ILE A 12 19.30 -5.18 15.82
C ILE A 12 17.98 -5.87 16.22
N ARG A 13 17.34 -5.44 17.32
CA ARG A 13 16.04 -5.98 17.75
C ARG A 13 14.96 -5.80 16.69
N ILE A 14 14.88 -4.61 16.08
CA ILE A 14 13.95 -4.34 14.97
C ILE A 14 14.24 -5.27 13.79
N LEU A 15 15.52 -5.40 13.40
CA LEU A 15 15.93 -6.26 12.29
C LEU A 15 15.57 -7.73 12.51
N VAL A 16 15.70 -8.23 13.74
CA VAL A 16 15.27 -9.58 14.11
C VAL A 16 13.76 -9.73 13.94
N LEU A 17 12.96 -8.81 14.51
CA LEU A 17 11.50 -8.86 14.41
C LEU A 17 11.00 -8.78 12.95
N LEU A 18 11.67 -8.03 12.09
CA LEU A 18 11.34 -7.97 10.66
C LEU A 18 11.73 -9.25 9.91
N SER A 19 12.78 -9.95 10.35
CA SER A 19 13.38 -11.08 9.62
C SER A 19 12.79 -12.45 9.96
N VAL A 20 12.23 -12.60 11.16
CA VAL A 20 11.59 -13.84 11.63
C VAL A 20 10.13 -13.88 11.15
N LYS A 21 9.71 -15.04 10.63
CA LYS A 21 8.32 -15.28 10.21
C LYS A 21 7.55 -16.00 11.30
N LYS A 22 6.22 -15.87 11.28
CA LYS A 22 5.32 -16.62 12.17
C LYS A 22 5.59 -18.12 12.02
N ASP A 23 5.63 -18.84 13.15
CA ASP A 23 5.81 -20.30 13.22
C ASP A 23 7.11 -20.83 12.58
N CYS A 24 8.06 -19.94 12.28
CA CYS A 24 9.34 -20.30 11.69
C CYS A 24 10.40 -20.43 12.78
N GLU A 25 10.93 -21.63 12.97
CA GLU A 25 12.07 -21.86 13.85
C GLU A 25 13.36 -21.45 13.13
N CYS A 26 14.01 -20.39 13.64
CA CYS A 26 15.23 -19.87 13.03
C CYS A 26 16.44 -20.16 13.91
N GLU A 27 17.51 -20.69 13.34
CA GLU A 27 18.80 -20.75 14.02
C GLU A 27 19.43 -19.35 14.11
N PRO A 28 20.11 -19.00 15.23
CA PRO A 28 20.67 -17.67 15.45
C PRO A 28 21.69 -17.22 14.40
N GLU A 29 22.68 -18.05 14.08
CA GLU A 29 23.75 -17.68 13.13
C GLU A 29 23.24 -17.50 11.67
N PRO A 30 22.41 -18.41 11.12
CA PRO A 30 21.77 -18.17 9.83
C PRO A 30 20.89 -16.91 9.81
N LEU A 31 20.18 -16.62 10.91
CA LEU A 31 19.37 -15.42 11.03
C LEU A 31 20.23 -14.15 11.02
N ARG A 32 21.34 -14.13 11.77
CA ARG A 32 22.31 -13.02 11.79
C ARG A 32 22.86 -12.76 10.39
N LYS A 33 23.31 -13.81 9.67
CA LYS A 33 23.79 -13.68 8.28
C LYS A 33 22.71 -13.20 7.32
N LYS A 34 21.46 -13.65 7.49
CA LYS A 34 20.31 -13.19 6.70
C LYS A 34 20.06 -11.70 6.94
N ILE A 35 20.17 -11.24 8.19
CA ILE A 35 20.06 -9.83 8.55
C ILE A 35 21.20 -9.03 7.91
N GLU A 36 22.47 -9.43 8.07
CA GLU A 36 23.61 -8.76 7.41
C GLU A 36 23.44 -8.65 5.88
N HIS A 37 22.96 -9.72 5.25
CA HIS A 37 22.65 -9.73 3.82
C HIS A 37 21.49 -8.80 3.46
N PHE A 38 20.44 -8.81 4.26
CA PHE A 38 19.27 -7.95 4.08
C PHE A 38 19.65 -6.47 4.16
N ILE A 39 20.46 -6.08 5.15
CA ILE A 39 20.91 -4.70 5.33
C ILE A 39 22.03 -4.32 4.33
N GLY A 40 22.62 -5.30 3.62
CA GLY A 40 23.74 -5.07 2.71
C GLY A 40 25.04 -4.68 3.42
N CYS A 41 25.21 -5.11 4.68
CA CYS A 41 26.29 -4.69 5.57
C CYS A 41 26.97 -5.93 6.19
N PRO A 42 27.96 -6.53 5.49
CA PRO A 42 28.65 -7.72 5.97
C PRO A 42 29.42 -7.43 7.26
N ARG A 43 29.25 -8.26 8.29
CA ARG A 43 29.92 -8.13 9.61
C ARG A 43 29.58 -6.87 10.42
N CYS A 44 28.49 -6.16 10.09
CA CYS A 44 28.08 -4.99 10.86
C CYS A 44 27.36 -5.35 12.17
N VAL A 45 26.95 -6.62 12.32
CA VAL A 45 26.27 -7.16 13.50
C VAL A 45 27.19 -8.17 14.17
N GLU A 46 27.77 -7.79 15.30
CA GLU A 46 28.67 -8.67 16.05
C GLU A 46 27.88 -9.82 16.70
N PRO A 47 28.45 -11.04 16.81
CA PRO A 47 27.77 -12.19 17.41
C PRO A 47 27.33 -11.92 18.86
N GLU A 48 28.16 -11.22 19.64
CA GLU A 48 27.87 -10.89 21.03
C GLU A 48 26.68 -9.93 21.15
N GLU A 49 26.70 -8.82 20.41
CA GLU A 49 25.59 -7.85 20.35
C GLU A 49 24.28 -8.47 19.87
N PHE A 50 24.37 -9.37 18.87
CA PHE A 50 23.22 -10.11 18.37
C PHE A 50 22.62 -11.01 19.45
N GLU A 51 23.46 -11.73 20.18
CA GLU A 51 23.03 -12.61 21.26
C GLU A 51 22.41 -11.84 22.43
N HIS A 52 22.97 -10.67 22.75
CA HIS A 52 22.38 -9.73 23.70
C HIS A 52 21.00 -9.24 23.25
N ALA A 53 20.86 -8.81 21.99
CA ALA A 53 19.58 -8.36 21.44
C ALA A 53 18.51 -9.48 21.48
N LEU A 54 18.89 -10.72 21.20
CA LEU A 54 18.00 -11.88 21.33
C LEU A 54 17.59 -12.14 22.78
N LYS A 55 18.52 -12.00 23.73
CA LYS A 55 18.22 -12.15 25.15
C LYS A 55 17.21 -11.10 25.61
N ASP A 56 17.38 -9.84 25.18
CA ASP A 56 16.45 -8.75 25.50
C ASP A 56 15.06 -9.00 24.90
N LEU A 57 14.97 -9.40 23.63
CA LEU A 57 13.69 -9.81 23.01
C LEU A 57 13.01 -10.98 23.74
N SER A 58 13.80 -11.92 24.28
CA SER A 58 13.29 -13.04 25.06
C SER A 58 12.76 -12.56 26.41
N ASN A 59 13.46 -11.64 27.07
CA ASN A 59 13.05 -11.04 28.35
C ASN A 59 11.74 -10.24 28.21
N ASP A 60 11.56 -9.55 27.08
CA ASP A 60 10.33 -8.81 26.78
C ASP A 60 9.13 -9.70 26.38
N GLY A 61 9.38 -11.01 26.29
CA GLY A 61 8.42 -12.02 25.87
C GLY A 61 8.03 -11.94 24.40
N LEU A 62 8.88 -11.35 23.54
CA LEU A 62 8.63 -11.21 22.10
C LEU A 62 9.11 -12.44 21.32
N ILE A 63 10.14 -13.12 21.81
CA ILE A 63 10.60 -14.40 21.26
C ILE A 63 10.66 -15.48 22.34
N LYS A 64 10.59 -16.74 21.91
CA LYS A 64 10.92 -17.92 22.70
C LYS A 64 12.13 -18.60 22.10
N ARG A 65 12.94 -19.17 22.99
CA ARG A 65 14.02 -20.08 22.62
C ARG A 65 13.63 -21.50 22.99
N SER A 66 13.47 -22.34 21.98
CA SER A 66 13.22 -23.77 22.12
C SER A 66 14.30 -24.52 21.33
N ASP A 67 15.03 -25.42 21.99
CA ASP A 67 16.09 -26.25 21.38
C ASP A 67 17.16 -25.46 20.61
N GLY A 68 17.55 -24.29 21.14
CA GLY A 68 18.54 -23.41 20.51
C GLY A 68 18.01 -22.63 19.29
N LYS A 69 16.73 -22.77 18.95
CA LYS A 69 16.06 -22.05 17.87
C LYS A 69 15.19 -20.91 18.39
N ILE A 70 14.99 -19.92 17.55
CA ILE A 70 14.24 -18.70 17.83
C ILE A 70 12.86 -18.79 17.18
N VAL A 71 11.81 -18.53 17.96
CA VAL A 71 10.42 -18.48 17.48
C VAL A 71 9.74 -17.23 18.03
N LEU A 72 8.92 -16.55 17.23
CA LEU A 72 8.11 -15.42 17.69
C LEU A 72 7.01 -15.91 18.63
N THR A 73 6.77 -15.18 19.73
CA THR A 73 5.54 -15.32 20.51
C THR A 73 4.36 -14.65 19.78
N GLU A 74 3.12 -14.83 20.25
CA GLU A 74 2.00 -14.06 19.70
C GLU A 74 2.22 -12.55 19.81
N LYS A 75 2.75 -12.08 20.94
CA LYS A 75 3.07 -10.67 21.17
C LYS A 75 4.15 -10.18 20.20
N GLY A 76 5.21 -10.97 20.00
CA GLY A 76 6.27 -10.67 19.03
C GLY A 76 5.77 -10.68 17.60
N TYR A 77 4.87 -11.61 17.26
CA TYR A 77 4.25 -11.67 15.93
C TYR A 77 3.38 -10.44 15.67
N TYR A 78 2.52 -10.05 16.61
CA TYR A 78 1.70 -8.84 16.49
C TYR A 78 2.58 -7.60 16.28
N LEU A 79 3.64 -7.44 17.07
CA LEU A 79 4.58 -6.32 16.92
C LEU A 79 5.37 -6.38 15.59
N SER A 80 5.79 -7.57 15.15
CA SER A 80 6.43 -7.79 13.85
C SER A 80 5.52 -7.38 12.70
N GLU A 81 4.25 -7.75 12.75
CA GLU A 81 3.23 -7.35 11.77
C GLU A 81 2.98 -5.84 11.79
N GLU A 82 2.88 -5.23 12.98
CA GLU A 82 2.68 -3.79 13.08
C GLU A 82 3.88 -3.01 12.53
N LEU A 83 5.10 -3.47 12.82
CA LEU A 83 6.33 -2.93 12.23
C LEU A 83 6.38 -3.13 10.71
N LYS A 84 6.02 -4.31 10.20
CA LYS A 84 5.97 -4.56 8.75
C LYS A 84 4.92 -3.70 8.06
N ASN A 85 3.74 -3.57 8.65
CA ASN A 85 2.69 -2.72 8.11
C ASN A 85 3.09 -1.24 8.12
N LEU A 86 3.78 -0.80 9.16
CA LEU A 86 4.29 0.57 9.27
C LEU A 86 5.44 0.83 8.28
N LEU A 87 6.31 -0.15 8.02
CA LEU A 87 7.53 0.03 7.23
C LEU A 87 7.41 -0.39 5.77
N PHE A 88 6.53 -1.33 5.44
CA PHE A 88 6.41 -1.94 4.10
C PHE A 88 5.02 -1.80 3.45
N LYS A 89 3.97 -1.43 4.20
CA LYS A 89 2.57 -1.34 3.72
C LYS A 89 2.21 -2.54 2.82
N ASP A 90 2.11 -3.74 3.41
CA ASP A 90 2.04 -5.00 2.65
C ASP A 90 0.69 -5.28 1.92
N GLU A 91 -0.35 -4.44 2.09
CA GLU A 91 -1.68 -4.70 1.52
C GLU A 91 -2.20 -3.58 0.59
N PRO A 92 -2.12 -3.75 -0.75
CA PRO A 92 -2.57 -2.76 -1.73
C PRO A 92 -4.09 -2.81 -1.98
N VAL A 93 -4.88 -3.04 -0.93
CA VAL A 93 -6.32 -3.24 -1.08
C VAL A 93 -7.04 -1.91 -1.34
N LEU A 94 -6.51 -0.78 -0.85
CA LEU A 94 -7.08 0.55 -1.13
C LEU A 94 -6.90 0.94 -2.59
N GLU A 95 -5.76 0.56 -3.17
CA GLU A 95 -5.33 0.80 -4.53
C GLU A 95 -6.25 0.08 -5.51
N VAL A 96 -6.60 -1.18 -5.20
CA VAL A 96 -7.58 -1.96 -5.97
C VAL A 96 -8.95 -1.31 -5.93
N VAL A 97 -9.39 -0.84 -4.76
CA VAL A 97 -10.71 -0.19 -4.61
C VAL A 97 -10.75 1.16 -5.32
N ALA A 98 -9.66 1.93 -5.25
CA ALA A 98 -9.52 3.19 -5.98
C ALA A 98 -9.58 2.95 -7.49
N GLY A 99 -8.76 2.03 -8.02
CA GLY A 99 -8.75 1.71 -9.43
C GLY A 99 -10.09 1.17 -9.93
N LEU A 100 -10.71 0.24 -9.19
CA LEU A 100 -12.04 -0.29 -9.50
C LEU A 100 -13.11 0.82 -9.60
N THR A 101 -13.04 1.82 -8.74
CA THR A 101 -13.96 2.96 -8.73
C THR A 101 -13.72 3.87 -9.92
N ASP A 102 -12.50 4.34 -10.08
CA ASP A 102 -12.13 5.34 -11.09
C ASP A 102 -12.38 4.83 -12.50
N GLY A 103 -12.02 3.56 -12.76
CA GLY A 103 -12.26 2.94 -14.05
C GLY A 103 -13.74 2.75 -14.37
N SER A 104 -14.52 2.24 -13.40
CA SER A 104 -15.96 2.02 -13.57
C SER A 104 -16.73 3.32 -13.82
N ILE A 105 -16.45 4.36 -13.03
CA ILE A 105 -17.12 5.68 -13.15
C ILE A 105 -16.73 6.35 -14.47
N THR A 106 -15.44 6.38 -14.80
CA THR A 106 -14.95 7.00 -16.04
C THR A 106 -15.58 6.37 -17.27
N ALA A 107 -15.58 5.03 -17.35
CA ALA A 107 -16.17 4.31 -18.46
C ALA A 107 -17.67 4.60 -18.61
N LEU A 108 -18.41 4.68 -17.51
CA LEU A 108 -19.83 5.03 -17.52
C LEU A 108 -20.07 6.45 -18.03
N ILE A 109 -19.31 7.43 -17.52
CA ILE A 109 -19.46 8.83 -17.93
C ILE A 109 -19.22 8.97 -19.44
N VAL A 110 -18.15 8.37 -19.95
CA VAL A 110 -17.81 8.49 -21.39
C VAL A 110 -18.85 7.77 -22.26
N THR A 111 -19.24 6.55 -21.91
CA THR A 111 -20.27 5.81 -22.67
C THR A 111 -21.62 6.51 -22.65
N LEU A 112 -22.05 7.06 -21.51
CA LEU A 112 -23.28 7.82 -21.42
C LEU A 112 -23.23 9.12 -22.23
N SER A 113 -22.14 9.88 -22.11
CA SER A 113 -21.96 11.14 -22.83
C SER A 113 -21.96 10.94 -24.34
N THR A 114 -21.25 9.91 -24.81
CA THR A 114 -21.15 9.60 -26.24
C THR A 114 -22.45 9.05 -26.82
N PHE A 115 -23.19 8.24 -26.05
CA PHE A 115 -24.53 7.79 -26.43
C PHE A 115 -25.50 8.96 -26.61
N LEU A 116 -25.50 9.92 -25.68
CA LEU A 116 -26.39 11.09 -25.73
C LEU A 116 -26.06 12.02 -26.89
N ALA A 117 -24.77 12.16 -27.21
CA ALA A 117 -24.30 12.89 -28.38
C ALA A 117 -24.57 12.16 -29.71
N GLY A 118 -25.22 10.99 -29.69
CA GLY A 118 -25.58 10.24 -30.90
C GLY A 118 -24.38 9.66 -31.66
N LEU A 119 -23.24 9.46 -31.00
CA LEU A 119 -22.04 8.90 -31.62
C LEU A 119 -22.23 7.42 -31.96
N SER A 120 -21.53 6.96 -33.02
CA SER A 120 -21.52 5.56 -33.38
C SER A 120 -20.88 4.70 -32.28
N SER A 121 -21.25 3.41 -32.24
CA SER A 121 -20.68 2.46 -31.27
C SER A 121 -19.15 2.35 -31.39
N GLY A 122 -18.61 2.40 -32.61
CA GLY A 122 -17.16 2.39 -32.85
C GLY A 122 -16.44 3.61 -32.26
N LEU A 123 -17.00 4.81 -32.44
CA LEU A 123 -16.44 6.04 -31.85
C LEU A 123 -16.59 6.06 -30.32
N THR A 124 -17.69 5.51 -29.81
CA THR A 124 -17.93 5.36 -28.37
C THR A 124 -16.87 4.46 -27.73
N VAL A 125 -16.61 3.28 -28.32
CA VAL A 125 -15.59 2.34 -27.83
C VAL A 125 -14.20 2.96 -27.92
N PHE A 126 -13.87 3.59 -29.05
CA PHE A 126 -12.58 4.25 -29.22
C PHE A 126 -12.36 5.34 -28.18
N THR A 127 -13.33 6.22 -27.98
CA THR A 127 -13.26 7.33 -27.00
C THR A 127 -13.15 6.78 -25.58
N ALA A 128 -13.99 5.80 -25.22
CA ALA A 128 -13.98 5.20 -23.90
C ALA A 128 -12.66 4.48 -23.61
N ALA A 129 -12.11 3.73 -24.57
CA ALA A 129 -10.83 3.05 -24.43
C ALA A 129 -9.65 4.04 -24.31
N LEU A 130 -9.67 5.13 -25.09
CA LEU A 130 -8.65 6.17 -25.04
C LEU A 130 -8.67 6.90 -23.69
N THR A 131 -9.84 7.32 -23.23
CA THR A 131 -10.00 7.98 -21.92
C THR A 131 -9.64 7.04 -20.79
N LEU A 132 -10.05 5.77 -20.85
CA LEU A 132 -9.72 4.78 -19.82
C LEU A 132 -8.22 4.50 -19.75
N SER A 133 -7.54 4.47 -20.89
CA SER A 133 -6.07 4.36 -20.95
C SER A 133 -5.40 5.56 -20.29
N ALA A 134 -5.88 6.78 -20.58
CA ALA A 134 -5.36 8.00 -19.96
C ALA A 134 -5.57 8.01 -18.44
N VAL A 135 -6.77 7.68 -17.95
CA VAL A 135 -7.07 7.62 -16.51
C VAL A 135 -6.27 6.51 -15.82
N SER A 136 -6.14 5.33 -16.43
CA SER A 136 -5.28 4.26 -15.92
C SER A 136 -3.82 4.70 -15.78
N MET A 137 -3.29 5.45 -16.76
CA MET A 137 -1.93 5.96 -16.73
C MET A 137 -1.75 7.06 -15.67
N THR A 138 -2.73 7.96 -15.52
CA THR A 138 -2.74 8.96 -14.46
C THR A 138 -2.78 8.30 -13.09
N ASN A 139 -3.62 7.29 -12.88
CA ASN A 139 -3.69 6.55 -11.61
C ASN A 139 -2.37 5.84 -11.30
N PHE A 140 -1.80 5.12 -12.27
CA PHE A 140 -0.48 4.52 -12.14
C PHE A 140 0.58 5.55 -11.74
N SER A 141 0.62 6.69 -12.44
CA SER A 141 1.57 7.78 -12.16
C SER A 141 1.37 8.37 -10.77
N SER A 142 0.12 8.64 -10.37
CA SER A 142 -0.22 9.18 -9.05
C SER A 142 0.23 8.27 -7.92
N PHE A 143 0.06 6.95 -8.04
CA PHE A 143 0.50 6.01 -7.01
C PHE A 143 2.02 5.82 -6.99
N ILE A 144 2.72 5.88 -8.15
CA ILE A 144 4.18 5.87 -8.17
C ILE A 144 4.74 7.16 -7.56
N LEU A 145 4.29 8.32 -8.05
CA LEU A 145 4.85 9.61 -7.67
C LEU A 145 4.39 10.00 -6.26
N GLY A 146 3.09 9.95 -6.01
CA GLY A 146 2.49 10.26 -4.70
C GLY A 146 3.02 9.35 -3.61
N GLY A 147 2.98 8.03 -3.81
CA GLY A 147 3.55 7.06 -2.87
C GLY A 147 5.04 7.30 -2.63
N LYS A 148 5.83 7.51 -3.68
CA LYS A 148 7.26 7.84 -3.51
C LYS A 148 7.48 9.15 -2.76
N THR A 149 6.67 10.18 -2.96
CA THR A 149 6.88 11.46 -2.27
C THR A 149 6.46 11.42 -0.80
N GLU A 150 5.30 10.83 -0.50
CA GLU A 150 4.76 10.73 0.86
C GLU A 150 5.62 9.80 1.70
N ASP A 151 5.82 8.56 1.25
CA ASP A 151 6.56 7.58 2.03
C ASP A 151 8.05 7.95 2.16
N LEU A 152 8.63 8.66 1.17
CA LEU A 152 10.00 9.17 1.31
C LEU A 152 10.10 10.31 2.32
N ALA A 153 9.10 11.21 2.37
CA ALA A 153 9.08 12.27 3.37
C ALA A 153 8.96 11.71 4.79
N ASP A 154 8.07 10.73 4.99
CA ASP A 154 7.91 10.04 6.27
C ASP A 154 9.18 9.27 6.65
N LEU A 155 9.80 8.57 5.71
CA LEU A 155 11.05 7.86 5.93
C LEU A 155 12.19 8.81 6.30
N ILE A 156 12.32 9.96 5.63
CA ILE A 156 13.32 10.99 5.96
C ILE A 156 13.05 11.55 7.37
N SER A 157 11.79 11.81 7.72
CA SER A 157 11.43 12.30 9.06
C SER A 157 11.79 11.29 10.14
N LEU A 158 11.41 10.02 9.96
CA LEU A 158 11.75 8.91 10.85
C LEU A 158 13.26 8.75 10.97
N LYS A 159 13.98 8.87 9.85
CA LYS A 159 15.44 8.81 9.82
C LYS A 159 16.06 9.92 10.63
N ASN A 160 15.61 11.16 10.46
CA ASN A 160 16.14 12.30 11.21
C ASN A 160 15.90 12.16 12.72
N LEU A 161 14.71 11.68 13.12
CA LEU A 161 14.39 11.41 14.52
C LEU A 161 15.30 10.34 15.13
N MET A 162 15.54 9.24 14.40
CA MET A 162 16.45 8.19 14.88
C MET A 162 17.92 8.61 14.84
N GLU A 163 18.37 9.36 13.82
CA GLU A 163 19.73 9.91 13.80
C GLU A 163 19.95 10.90 14.95
N TYR A 164 18.94 11.70 15.31
CA TYR A 164 19.00 12.57 16.48
C TYR A 164 19.14 11.78 17.79
N SER A 165 18.36 10.71 17.96
CA SER A 165 18.45 9.81 19.12
C SER A 165 19.83 9.16 19.24
N VAL A 166 20.34 8.61 18.13
CA VAL A 166 21.66 7.96 18.08
C VAL A 166 22.80 8.95 18.31
N ASN A 167 22.67 10.21 17.87
CA ASN A 167 23.67 11.23 18.15
C ASN A 167 23.82 11.57 19.65
N GLY A 168 22.85 11.18 20.49
CA GLY A 168 22.93 11.29 21.94
C GLY A 168 23.85 10.27 22.61
N ILE A 169 24.36 9.27 21.89
CA ILE A 169 25.30 8.26 22.42
C ILE A 169 26.66 8.91 22.68
N GLU A 170 27.16 8.79 23.92
CA GLU A 170 28.44 9.37 24.35
C GLU A 170 29.66 8.65 23.74
N ASP A 171 29.60 7.32 23.57
CA ASP A 171 30.67 6.55 22.93
C ASP A 171 30.66 6.78 21.40
N GLY A 172 31.69 7.47 20.91
CA GLY A 172 31.85 7.75 19.48
C GLY A 172 31.90 6.50 18.59
N LYS A 173 32.46 5.38 19.06
CA LYS A 173 32.52 4.15 18.27
C LYS A 173 31.15 3.49 18.15
N GLU A 174 30.41 3.43 19.25
CA GLU A 174 29.06 2.86 19.26
C GLU A 174 28.09 3.74 18.43
N ARG A 175 28.23 5.06 18.53
CA ARG A 175 27.47 6.01 17.73
C ARG A 175 27.70 5.81 16.23
N ASP A 176 28.94 5.74 15.79
CA ASP A 176 29.27 5.59 14.37
C ASP A 176 28.74 4.26 13.81
N LYS A 177 28.81 3.18 14.60
CA LYS A 177 28.27 1.86 14.25
C LYS A 177 26.74 1.87 14.16
N SER A 178 26.07 2.49 15.14
CA SER A 178 24.61 2.68 15.13
C SER A 178 24.14 3.48 13.91
N LEU A 179 24.83 4.58 13.58
CA LEU A 179 24.52 5.40 12.40
C LEU A 179 24.71 4.61 11.10
N MET A 180 25.74 3.78 11.01
CA MET A 180 25.99 2.92 9.84
C MET A 180 24.86 1.89 9.64
N LEU A 181 24.44 1.21 10.71
CA LEU A 181 23.34 0.25 10.67
C LEU A 181 22.01 0.95 10.33
N LEU A 182 21.75 2.11 10.92
CA LEU A 182 20.56 2.92 10.67
C LEU A 182 20.48 3.34 9.20
N LYS A 183 21.55 3.91 8.64
CA LYS A 183 21.63 4.29 7.22
C LYS A 183 21.40 3.10 6.30
N SER A 184 21.97 1.95 6.64
CA SER A 184 21.83 0.74 5.84
C SER A 184 20.40 0.19 5.90
N LEU A 185 19.75 0.18 7.08
CA LEU A 185 18.32 -0.16 7.24
C LEU A 185 17.45 0.74 6.37
N PHE A 186 17.64 2.06 6.44
CA PHE A 186 16.86 3.02 5.66
C PHE A 186 17.07 2.93 4.15
N SER A 187 18.27 2.55 3.71
CA SER A 187 18.55 2.27 2.30
C SER A 187 17.69 1.11 1.78
N VAL A 188 17.56 0.05 2.58
CA VAL A 188 16.76 -1.14 2.25
C VAL A 188 15.28 -0.84 2.34
N LEU A 189 14.83 -0.14 3.38
CA LEU A 189 13.45 0.32 3.51
C LEU A 189 13.03 1.15 2.30
N LYS A 190 13.85 2.13 1.88
CA LYS A 190 13.59 2.93 0.68
C LYS A 190 13.42 2.07 -0.57
N LYS A 191 14.26 1.03 -0.72
CA LYS A 191 14.18 0.10 -1.85
C LYS A 191 12.90 -0.73 -1.82
N GLU A 192 12.54 -1.30 -0.68
CA GLU A 192 11.35 -2.15 -0.56
C GLU A 192 10.05 -1.33 -0.66
N ILE A 193 9.99 -0.14 -0.05
CA ILE A 193 8.87 0.80 -0.22
C ILE A 193 8.73 1.19 -1.69
N SER A 194 9.83 1.52 -2.39
CA SER A 194 9.74 1.85 -3.81
C SER A 194 9.21 0.69 -4.66
N LYS A 195 9.47 -0.56 -4.26
CA LYS A 195 8.95 -1.75 -4.94
C LYS A 195 7.48 -2.01 -4.60
N SER A 196 7.10 -1.82 -3.33
CA SER A 196 5.70 -1.85 -2.88
C SER A 196 4.87 -0.79 -3.62
N ASN A 197 5.35 0.45 -3.70
CA ASN A 197 4.69 1.54 -4.42
C ASN A 197 4.55 1.26 -5.92
N LEU A 198 5.55 0.63 -6.54
CA LEU A 198 5.44 0.19 -7.92
C LEU A 198 4.37 -0.88 -8.08
N PHE A 199 4.31 -1.85 -7.17
CA PHE A 199 3.28 -2.90 -7.18
C PHE A 199 1.87 -2.32 -6.99
N SER A 200 1.70 -1.43 -6.01
CA SER A 200 0.48 -0.65 -5.77
C SER A 200 0.04 0.13 -7.01
N ALA A 201 0.96 0.80 -7.68
CA ALA A 201 0.67 1.54 -8.90
C ALA A 201 0.24 0.63 -10.06
N ILE A 202 0.93 -0.50 -10.26
CA ILE A 202 0.55 -1.50 -11.27
C ILE A 202 -0.87 -2.01 -10.98
N LEU A 203 -1.15 -2.40 -9.74
CA LEU A 203 -2.46 -2.88 -9.33
C LEU A 203 -3.54 -1.83 -9.55
N CYS A 204 -3.33 -0.59 -9.12
CA CYS A 204 -4.30 0.48 -9.33
C CYS A 204 -4.53 0.75 -10.83
N GLY A 205 -3.46 0.86 -11.63
CA GLY A 205 -3.58 1.08 -13.07
C GLY A 205 -4.33 -0.06 -13.78
N VAL A 206 -3.91 -1.31 -13.57
CA VAL A 206 -4.54 -2.49 -14.17
C VAL A 206 -6.00 -2.63 -13.75
N THR A 207 -6.31 -2.44 -12.45
CA THR A 207 -7.70 -2.51 -11.98
C THR A 207 -8.55 -1.37 -12.50
N THR A 208 -7.98 -0.17 -12.68
CA THR A 208 -8.64 0.95 -13.37
C THR A 208 -9.02 0.55 -14.79
N PHE A 209 -8.07 0.03 -15.56
CA PHE A 209 -8.33 -0.35 -16.94
C PHE A 209 -9.33 -1.51 -17.06
N LEU A 210 -9.16 -2.58 -16.28
CA LEU A 210 -10.06 -3.74 -16.33
C LEU A 210 -11.47 -3.41 -15.88
N SER A 211 -11.62 -2.61 -14.83
CA SER A 211 -12.94 -2.23 -14.32
C SER A 211 -13.73 -1.38 -15.31
N GLY A 212 -13.07 -0.48 -16.03
CA GLY A 212 -13.72 0.34 -17.05
C GLY A 212 -14.12 -0.42 -18.32
N ILE A 213 -13.45 -1.53 -18.65
CA ILE A 213 -13.85 -2.38 -19.80
C ILE A 213 -15.24 -2.97 -19.59
N VAL A 214 -15.62 -3.31 -18.34
CA VAL A 214 -16.89 -3.99 -18.06
C VAL A 214 -18.10 -3.12 -18.42
N PRO A 215 -18.25 -1.87 -17.95
CA PRO A 215 -19.32 -0.97 -18.40
C PRO A 215 -19.33 -0.71 -19.91
N ILE A 216 -18.16 -0.61 -20.56
CA ILE A 216 -18.08 -0.43 -22.03
C ILE A 216 -18.64 -1.67 -22.74
N SER A 217 -18.23 -2.86 -22.30
CA SER A 217 -18.66 -4.13 -22.88
C SER A 217 -20.16 -4.33 -22.70
N LEU A 218 -20.70 -4.06 -21.50
CA LEU A 218 -22.14 -4.11 -21.23
C LEU A 218 -22.92 -3.16 -22.14
N PHE A 219 -22.39 -1.95 -22.38
CA PHE A 219 -23.01 -0.98 -23.26
C PHE A 219 -23.07 -1.43 -24.72
N VAL A 220 -21.99 -2.05 -25.23
CA VAL A 220 -21.89 -2.45 -26.65
C VAL A 220 -22.62 -3.77 -26.94
N LEU A 221 -22.56 -4.73 -26.01
CA LEU A 221 -23.07 -6.08 -26.24
C LEU A 221 -24.60 -6.19 -26.06
N LEU A 222 -25.19 -5.33 -25.23
CA LEU A 222 -26.62 -5.34 -24.96
C LEU A 222 -27.35 -4.32 -25.84
N PRO A 223 -28.53 -4.66 -26.38
CA PRO A 223 -29.32 -3.71 -27.15
C PRO A 223 -29.79 -2.54 -26.27
N PRO A 224 -29.90 -1.31 -26.81
CA PRO A 224 -30.54 -0.20 -26.11
C PRO A 224 -32.00 -0.54 -25.76
N PRO A 225 -32.50 -0.20 -24.55
CA PRO A 225 -31.84 0.54 -23.46
C PRO A 225 -31.10 -0.35 -22.44
N PHE A 226 -31.12 -1.67 -22.61
CA PHE A 226 -30.62 -2.63 -21.62
C PHE A 226 -29.12 -2.48 -21.32
N GLY A 227 -28.30 -2.13 -22.30
CA GLY A 227 -26.86 -1.90 -22.09
C GLY A 227 -26.57 -0.76 -21.12
N ILE A 228 -27.29 0.37 -21.25
CA ILE A 228 -27.13 1.52 -20.36
C ILE A 228 -27.57 1.17 -18.94
N ILE A 229 -28.71 0.49 -18.81
CA ILE A 229 -29.22 0.06 -17.50
C ILE A 229 -28.25 -0.91 -16.84
N ALA A 230 -27.73 -1.89 -17.58
CA ALA A 230 -26.76 -2.85 -17.05
C ALA A 230 -25.46 -2.18 -16.60
N SER A 231 -24.93 -1.24 -17.39
CA SER A 231 -23.73 -0.48 -17.01
C SER A 231 -23.96 0.39 -15.77
N LEU A 232 -25.12 1.07 -15.65
CA LEU A 232 -25.48 1.84 -14.46
C LEU A 232 -25.61 0.96 -13.22
N VAL A 233 -26.26 -0.20 -13.33
CA VAL A 233 -26.42 -1.16 -12.22
C VAL A 233 -25.06 -1.70 -11.80
N PHE A 234 -24.20 -2.09 -12.74
CA PHE A 234 -22.86 -2.57 -12.43
C PHE A 234 -22.05 -1.53 -11.65
N VAL A 235 -22.00 -0.29 -12.15
CA VAL A 235 -21.26 0.80 -11.49
C VAL A 235 -21.88 1.11 -10.13
N GLY A 236 -23.21 1.13 -10.02
CA GLY A 236 -23.90 1.32 -8.74
C GLY A 236 -23.57 0.25 -7.71
N ILE A 237 -23.45 -1.01 -8.12
CA ILE A 237 -23.04 -2.13 -7.25
C ILE A 237 -21.57 -2.00 -6.86
N VAL A 238 -20.69 -1.79 -7.83
CA VAL A 238 -19.24 -1.68 -7.60
C VAL A 238 -18.93 -0.51 -6.68
N VAL A 239 -19.41 0.68 -7.03
CA VAL A 239 -19.15 1.92 -6.30
C VAL A 239 -19.93 1.93 -4.98
N GLY A 240 -21.21 1.54 -4.99
CA GLY A 240 -22.05 1.57 -3.80
C GLY A 240 -21.76 0.49 -2.76
N ILE A 241 -21.45 -0.74 -3.17
CA ILE A 241 -21.18 -1.84 -2.24
C ILE A 241 -19.69 -1.94 -1.91
N PHE A 242 -18.78 -1.95 -2.89
CA PHE A 242 -17.36 -2.15 -2.54
C PHE A 242 -16.76 -0.93 -1.86
N LEU A 243 -17.00 0.27 -2.39
CA LEU A 243 -16.38 1.49 -1.87
C LEU A 243 -16.91 1.85 -0.49
N ALA A 244 -18.24 1.85 -0.30
CA ALA A 244 -18.83 2.15 1.00
C ALA A 244 -18.52 1.07 2.06
N ARG A 245 -18.42 -0.22 1.69
CA ARG A 245 -17.99 -1.31 2.61
C ARG A 245 -16.60 -1.12 3.08
N TYR A 246 -15.74 -0.89 2.12
CA TYR A 246 -14.34 -0.93 2.36
C TYR A 246 -13.90 0.31 3.14
N ARG A 247 -14.37 1.49 2.73
CA ARG A 247 -14.10 2.75 3.40
C ARG A 247 -14.74 2.80 4.80
N SER A 248 -15.93 2.21 5.00
CA SER A 248 -16.53 2.06 6.34
C SER A 248 -15.70 1.15 7.25
N LYS A 249 -15.24 -0.01 6.74
CA LYS A 249 -14.45 -0.97 7.51
C LYS A 249 -13.07 -0.42 7.88
N LYS A 250 -12.40 0.29 6.97
CA LYS A 250 -11.03 0.80 7.16
C LYS A 250 -10.99 2.13 7.92
N MET A 251 -11.92 3.05 7.66
CA MET A 251 -11.97 4.36 8.36
C MET A 251 -12.77 4.34 9.67
N LYS A 252 -13.36 3.19 10.06
CA LYS A 252 -14.27 3.06 11.21
C LYS A 252 -15.45 4.06 11.17
N VAL A 253 -15.82 4.54 9.99
CA VAL A 253 -16.96 5.45 9.77
C VAL A 253 -18.23 4.64 9.51
N ARG A 254 -19.40 5.14 9.93
CA ARG A 254 -20.69 4.49 9.68
C ARG A 254 -20.96 4.40 8.18
N TRP A 255 -21.13 3.17 7.68
CA TRP A 255 -21.42 2.85 6.28
C TRP A 255 -22.46 3.76 5.61
N ARG A 256 -23.55 4.07 6.33
CA ARG A 256 -24.68 4.83 5.77
C ARG A 256 -24.25 6.22 5.28
N VAL A 257 -23.32 6.87 5.98
CA VAL A 257 -22.79 8.18 5.59
C VAL A 257 -21.96 8.05 4.32
N THR A 258 -21.07 7.06 4.28
CA THR A 258 -20.20 6.81 3.13
C THR A 258 -21.00 6.44 1.87
N LEU A 259 -22.07 5.65 2.01
CA LEU A 259 -22.94 5.32 0.87
C LEU A 259 -23.64 6.57 0.32
N VAL A 260 -24.13 7.47 1.18
CA VAL A 260 -24.75 8.73 0.75
C VAL A 260 -23.75 9.60 0.00
N GLU A 261 -22.54 9.80 0.52
CA GLU A 261 -21.46 10.53 -0.18
C GLU A 261 -21.19 9.94 -1.56
N THR A 262 -21.09 8.62 -1.63
CA THR A 262 -20.83 7.90 -2.88
C THR A 262 -21.97 8.04 -3.89
N VAL A 263 -23.24 7.97 -3.46
CA VAL A 263 -24.39 8.19 -4.33
C VAL A 263 -24.43 9.63 -4.85
N VAL A 264 -24.12 10.62 -4.00
CA VAL A 264 -24.06 12.03 -4.40
C VAL A 264 -22.99 12.24 -5.49
N LEU A 265 -21.80 11.65 -5.33
CA LEU A 265 -20.75 11.73 -6.36
C LEU A 265 -21.22 11.15 -7.70
N VAL A 266 -21.81 9.94 -7.68
CA VAL A 266 -22.35 9.32 -8.91
C VAL A 266 -23.44 10.18 -9.55
N MET A 267 -24.35 10.75 -8.76
CA MET A 267 -25.39 11.65 -9.27
C MET A 267 -24.80 12.90 -9.93
N ILE A 268 -23.81 13.54 -9.30
CA ILE A 268 -23.13 14.71 -9.88
C ILE A 268 -22.44 14.32 -11.19
N SER A 269 -21.71 13.20 -11.22
CA SER A 269 -21.06 12.68 -12.42
C SER A 269 -22.03 12.41 -13.56
N VAL A 270 -23.18 11.81 -13.27
CA VAL A 270 -24.23 11.54 -14.27
C VAL A 270 -24.82 12.85 -14.79
N VAL A 271 -25.12 13.83 -13.91
CA VAL A 271 -25.63 15.14 -14.34
C VAL A 271 -24.64 15.87 -15.24
N ILE A 272 -23.35 15.86 -14.91
CA ILE A 272 -22.30 16.46 -15.75
C ILE A 272 -22.24 15.75 -17.11
N ALA A 273 -22.27 14.41 -17.12
CA ALA A 273 -22.28 13.63 -18.36
C ALA A 273 -23.50 13.96 -19.25
N LEU A 274 -24.68 14.09 -18.64
CA LEU A 274 -25.92 14.49 -19.32
C LEU A 274 -25.81 15.89 -19.94
N LEU A 275 -25.23 16.84 -19.19
CA LEU A 275 -25.03 18.22 -19.67
C LEU A 275 -24.01 18.28 -20.82
N VAL A 276 -22.88 17.59 -20.68
CA VAL A 276 -21.84 17.60 -21.72
C VAL A 276 -22.31 16.89 -22.98
N GLY A 277 -22.97 15.73 -22.85
CA GLY A 277 -23.49 14.98 -23.99
C GLY A 277 -24.74 15.58 -24.63
N GLY A 278 -25.55 16.35 -23.90
CA GLY A 278 -26.77 16.98 -24.42
C GLY A 278 -26.56 18.40 -24.98
N VAL A 279 -25.41 19.02 -24.73
CA VAL A 279 -25.02 20.33 -25.31
C VAL A 279 -24.19 20.17 -26.60
N ALA A 280 -23.62 18.98 -26.83
CA ALA A 280 -22.91 18.60 -28.05
C ALA A 280 -23.87 18.15 -29.15
#